data_AF-A0A8T7HEZ0-F1
#
_entry.id   AF-A0A8T7HEZ0-F1
#
_cell.length_a   1.000
_cell.length_b   1.000
_cell.length_c   1.000
_cell.angle_alpha   90.00
_cell.angle_beta   90.00
_cell.angle_gamma   90.00
#
_symmetry.space_group_name_H-M   'P 1'
#
loop_
_entity.id
_entity.type
_entity.pdbx_description
1 polymer ?
#
loop_
_entity_poly.entity_id
_entity_poly.type
_entity_poly.pdbx_seq_one_letter_code
_entity_poly.pdbx_strand_id
1 'polypeptide(L)'
;MSDQEAPVKAGELYDVSIQSVGGKGDGIAKVRGFVLFVANTKKGDYVKVKITKVLTNAGFAEVVEKLVRPTRESKFATMSAEEFHEPEDDLSEKYEESEDFGEELDDED
;
A
#
# COMPACT_ATOMS: atom_id res chain seq x y z
N MET A 1 -4.40 7.92 -37.07
CA MET A 1 -4.56 6.56 -36.53
C MET A 1 -4.49 6.69 -35.03
N SER A 2 -5.59 6.48 -34.33
CA SER A 2 -5.58 6.52 -32.86
C SER A 2 -5.09 5.16 -32.38
N ASP A 3 -3.77 4.97 -32.35
CA ASP A 3 -3.13 3.92 -31.55
C ASP A 3 -3.38 4.29 -30.09
N GLN A 4 -4.60 4.06 -29.62
CA GLN A 4 -4.87 4.05 -28.19
C GLN A 4 -4.18 2.80 -27.66
N GLU A 5 -2.93 2.99 -27.22
CA GLU A 5 -2.15 1.95 -26.56
C GLU A 5 -3.02 1.34 -25.46
N ALA A 6 -3.29 0.04 -25.57
CA ALA A 6 -4.05 -0.66 -24.57
C ALA A 6 -3.33 -0.51 -23.21
N PRO A 7 -4.06 -0.34 -22.10
CA PRO A 7 -3.43 -0.10 -20.79
C PRO A 7 -2.65 -1.31 -20.25
N VAL A 8 -2.60 -2.41 -21.00
CA VAL A 8 -1.94 -3.66 -20.69
C VAL A 8 -1.18 -4.17 -21.91
N LYS A 9 -0.04 -4.84 -21.69
CA LYS A 9 0.74 -5.46 -22.75
C LYS A 9 0.73 -6.98 -22.65
N ALA A 10 0.68 -7.66 -23.79
CA ALA A 10 0.79 -9.11 -23.86
C ALA A 10 2.19 -9.58 -23.40
N GLY A 11 2.24 -10.67 -22.65
CA GLY A 11 3.47 -11.25 -22.11
C GLY A 11 3.90 -10.72 -20.74
N GLU A 12 3.38 -9.57 -20.32
CA GLU A 12 3.69 -8.96 -19.03
C GLU A 12 2.81 -9.49 -17.89
N LEU A 13 3.31 -9.33 -16.67
CA LEU A 13 2.66 -9.71 -15.42
C LEU A 13 2.03 -8.48 -14.76
N TYR A 14 0.79 -8.62 -14.31
CA TYR A 14 0.05 -7.57 -13.62
C TYR A 14 -0.61 -8.12 -12.36
N ASP A 15 -0.61 -7.32 -11.31
CA ASP A 15 -1.34 -7.63 -10.09
C ASP A 15 -2.74 -7.03 -10.20
N VAL A 16 -3.75 -7.88 -10.16
CA VAL A 16 -5.15 -7.47 -10.37
C VAL A 16 -6.05 -8.02 -9.28
N SER A 17 -7.08 -7.23 -8.95
CA SER A 17 -8.17 -7.65 -8.08
C SER A 17 -9.36 -8.06 -8.92
N ILE A 18 -9.88 -9.26 -8.65
CA ILE A 18 -11.03 -9.81 -9.35
C ILE A 18 -12.30 -9.23 -8.74
N GLN A 19 -13.01 -8.39 -9.50
CA GLN A 19 -14.21 -7.70 -9.00
C GLN A 19 -15.48 -8.55 -9.11
N SER A 20 -15.54 -9.40 -10.12
CA SER A 20 -16.68 -10.28 -10.36
C SER A 20 -16.24 -11.55 -11.10
N VAL A 21 -17.15 -12.52 -11.21
CA VAL A 21 -16.96 -13.74 -11.99
C VAL A 21 -18.12 -13.84 -12.98
N GLY A 22 -17.80 -14.12 -14.24
CA GLY A 22 -18.78 -14.34 -15.30
C GLY A 22 -19.43 -15.72 -15.23
N GLY A 23 -20.48 -15.95 -16.02
CA GLY A 23 -21.26 -17.19 -15.98
C GLY A 23 -20.48 -18.46 -16.36
N LYS A 24 -19.34 -18.33 -17.04
CA LYS A 24 -18.45 -19.45 -17.41
C LYS A 24 -17.39 -19.77 -16.35
N GLY A 25 -17.36 -19.01 -15.25
CA GLY A 25 -16.31 -19.13 -14.22
C GLY A 25 -15.06 -18.29 -14.47
N ASP A 26 -15.07 -17.43 -15.50
CA ASP A 26 -13.98 -16.48 -15.76
C ASP A 26 -14.08 -15.28 -14.81
N GLY A 27 -13.01 -14.94 -14.11
CA GLY A 27 -12.97 -13.72 -13.32
C GLY A 27 -12.83 -12.48 -14.20
N ILE A 28 -13.46 -11.40 -13.76
CA ILE A 28 -13.49 -10.11 -14.43
C ILE A 28 -12.71 -9.12 -13.57
N ALA A 29 -11.58 -8.67 -14.10
CA ALA A 29 -10.80 -7.55 -13.57
C ALA A 29 -10.96 -6.32 -14.48
N LYS A 30 -10.84 -5.13 -13.89
CA LYS A 30 -10.82 -3.87 -14.65
C LYS A 30 -9.56 -3.09 -14.31
N VAL A 31 -8.79 -2.75 -15.34
CA VAL A 31 -7.58 -1.93 -15.23
C VAL A 31 -7.80 -0.68 -16.06
N ARG A 32 -7.92 0.49 -15.40
CA ARG A 32 -8.16 1.79 -16.08
C ARG A 32 -9.34 1.76 -17.08
N GLY A 33 -10.42 1.06 -16.74
CA GLY A 33 -11.60 0.91 -17.60
C GLY A 33 -11.52 -0.21 -18.65
N PHE A 34 -10.35 -0.85 -18.81
CA PHE A 34 -10.15 -1.99 -19.70
C PHE A 34 -10.47 -3.30 -18.99
N VAL A 35 -11.26 -4.17 -19.65
CA VAL A 35 -11.76 -5.42 -19.07
C VAL A 35 -10.74 -6.54 -19.31
N LEU A 36 -10.34 -7.22 -18.24
CA LEU A 36 -9.50 -8.40 -18.28
C LEU A 36 -10.29 -9.63 -17.83
N PHE A 37 -10.27 -10.66 -18.67
CA PHE A 37 -10.80 -11.99 -18.38
C PHE A 37 -9.68 -12.87 -17.84
N VAL A 38 -9.87 -13.38 -16.63
CA VAL A 38 -8.87 -14.18 -15.92
C VAL A 38 -9.45 -15.56 -15.60
N ALA A 39 -8.94 -16.60 -16.24
CA ALA A 39 -9.37 -17.97 -15.97
C ALA A 39 -8.99 -18.42 -14.55
N ASN A 40 -9.76 -19.36 -13.98
CA ASN A 40 -9.47 -19.98 -12.67
C ASN A 40 -9.44 -19.02 -11.46
N THR A 41 -10.27 -17.97 -11.47
CA THR A 41 -10.33 -16.99 -10.38
C THR A 41 -11.71 -16.85 -9.76
N LYS A 42 -11.76 -16.34 -8.53
CA LYS A 42 -13.00 -16.06 -7.80
C LYS A 42 -13.14 -14.57 -7.47
N LYS A 43 -14.37 -14.15 -7.18
CA LYS A 43 -14.67 -12.78 -6.76
C LYS A 43 -13.93 -12.47 -5.45
N GLY A 44 -13.21 -11.35 -5.42
CA GLY A 44 -12.43 -10.92 -4.26
C GLY A 44 -10.99 -11.43 -4.24
N ASP A 45 -10.61 -12.31 -5.16
CA ASP A 45 -9.22 -12.76 -5.26
C ASP A 45 -8.30 -11.61 -5.69
N TYR A 46 -7.11 -11.60 -5.11
CA TYR A 46 -6.00 -10.78 -5.56
C TYR A 46 -4.96 -11.73 -6.15
N VAL A 47 -4.63 -11.55 -7.43
CA VAL A 47 -3.81 -12.52 -8.16
C VAL A 47 -2.83 -11.80 -9.09
N LYS A 48 -1.66 -12.38 -9.26
CA LYS A 48 -0.72 -12.00 -10.31
C LYS A 48 -1.08 -12.76 -11.56
N VAL A 49 -1.37 -12.03 -12.63
CA VAL A 49 -1.83 -12.59 -13.90
C VAL A 49 -0.85 -12.25 -15.02
N LYS A 50 -0.67 -13.18 -15.95
CA LYS A 50 0.07 -12.94 -17.19
C LYS A 50 -0.90 -12.67 -18.32
N ILE A 51 -0.74 -11.54 -18.99
CA ILE A 51 -1.56 -11.23 -20.16
C ILE A 51 -1.13 -12.13 -21.32
N THR A 52 -2.05 -12.95 -21.82
CA THR A 52 -1.78 -13.84 -22.97
C THR A 52 -2.19 -13.19 -24.27
N LYS A 53 -3.27 -12.40 -24.25
CA LYS A 53 -3.80 -11.74 -25.43
C LYS A 53 -4.44 -10.41 -25.08
N VAL A 54 -4.18 -9.39 -25.90
CA VAL A 54 -4.81 -8.08 -25.81
C VAL A 54 -5.68 -7.88 -27.05
N LEU A 55 -6.94 -7.46 -26.86
CA LEU A 55 -7.87 -7.07 -27.91
C LEU A 55 -8.17 -5.57 -27.79
N THR A 56 -8.96 -5.04 -28.74
CA THR A 56 -9.32 -3.62 -28.80
C THR A 56 -10.02 -3.12 -27.52
N ASN A 57 -10.93 -3.92 -26.94
CA ASN A 57 -11.76 -3.51 -25.80
C ASN A 57 -11.57 -4.38 -24.54
N ALA A 58 -10.83 -5.48 -24.65
CA ALA A 58 -10.66 -6.44 -23.56
C ALA A 58 -9.34 -7.22 -23.70
N GLY A 59 -8.89 -7.86 -22.62
CA GLY A 59 -7.73 -8.73 -22.63
C GLY A 59 -8.01 -10.06 -21.95
N PHE A 60 -7.21 -11.06 -22.28
CA PHE A 60 -7.20 -12.37 -21.65
C PHE A 60 -5.91 -12.53 -20.88
N ALA A 61 -6.04 -13.07 -19.68
CA ALA A 61 -4.92 -13.32 -18.79
C ALA A 61 -5.09 -14.65 -18.06
N GLU A 62 -3.97 -15.23 -17.65
CA GLU A 62 -3.91 -16.46 -16.87
C GLU A 62 -3.28 -16.19 -15.51
N VAL A 63 -3.76 -16.87 -14.47
CA VAL A 63 -3.19 -16.74 -13.13
C VAL A 63 -1.83 -17.39 -13.08
N VAL A 64 -0.81 -16.63 -12.69
CA VAL A 64 0.53 -17.14 -12.41
C VAL A 64 0.69 -17.42 -10.93
N GLU A 65 0.17 -16.52 -10.08
CA GLU A 65 0.31 -16.62 -8.64
C GLU A 65 -0.92 -16.06 -7.93
N LYS A 66 -1.37 -16.72 -6.85
CA LYS A 66 -2.42 -16.20 -5.99
C LYS A 66 -1.80 -15.36 -4.87
N LEU A 67 -2.03 -14.05 -4.94
CA LEU A 67 -1.55 -13.10 -3.94
C LEU A 67 -2.57 -13.10 -2.79
N VAL A 68 -2.32 -13.89 -1.76
CA VAL A 68 -3.08 -13.77 -0.53
C VAL A 68 -2.67 -12.44 0.08
N ARG A 69 -3.60 -11.48 0.15
CA ARG A 69 -3.38 -10.31 1.01
C ARG A 69 -3.08 -10.87 2.39
N PRO A 70 -1.96 -10.53 3.04
CA PRO A 70 -1.85 -10.81 4.45
C PRO A 70 -3.00 -10.03 5.08
N THR A 71 -4.12 -10.72 5.34
CA THR A 71 -4.95 -10.37 6.47
C THR A 71 -3.92 -10.27 7.57
N ARG A 72 -3.65 -9.05 8.02
CA ARG A 72 -3.27 -8.88 9.41
C ARG A 72 -4.31 -9.74 10.14
N GLU A 73 -3.93 -10.95 10.52
CA GLU A 73 -4.12 -11.26 11.93
C GLU A 73 -3.69 -9.97 12.61
N SER A 74 -4.64 -9.29 13.21
CA SER A 74 -4.33 -8.31 14.23
C SER A 74 -3.52 -9.04 15.30
N LYS A 75 -2.24 -9.29 15.03
CA LYS A 75 -1.15 -9.40 16.00
C LYS A 75 -0.53 -8.01 16.19
N PHE A 76 -1.36 -6.98 16.08
CA PHE A 76 -1.14 -5.67 16.66
C PHE A 76 -2.35 -5.35 17.52
N ALA A 77 -2.47 -6.00 18.68
CA ALA A 77 -3.11 -5.47 19.89
C ALA A 77 -2.86 -6.35 21.14
N THR A 78 -1.71 -7.04 21.22
CA THR A 78 -1.01 -7.17 22.51
C THR A 78 0.43 -6.89 22.17
N MET A 79 0.81 -5.63 22.33
CA MET A 79 2.21 -5.32 22.61
C MET A 79 2.56 -6.18 23.84
N SER A 80 3.52 -7.09 23.71
CA SER A 80 4.27 -7.49 24.89
C SER A 80 4.92 -6.22 25.40
N ALA A 81 4.62 -5.84 26.65
CA ALA A 81 5.02 -4.59 27.27
C ALA A 81 6.53 -4.48 27.55
N GLU A 82 7.38 -5.28 26.89
CA GLU A 82 8.79 -5.46 27.25
C GLU A 82 9.78 -5.01 26.16
N GLU A 83 9.32 -4.50 25.00
CA GLU A 83 10.22 -3.94 23.96
C GLU A 83 10.19 -2.40 23.88
N PHE A 84 9.67 -1.73 24.92
CA PHE A 84 10.15 -0.39 25.25
C PHE A 84 11.48 -0.54 26.00
N HIS A 85 12.57 -0.76 25.26
CA HIS A 85 13.86 -0.31 25.76
C HIS A 85 13.87 1.20 25.55
N GLU A 86 13.63 1.96 26.62
CA GLU A 86 14.01 3.37 26.65
C GLU A 86 15.53 3.41 26.46
N PRO A 87 16.08 4.00 25.37
CA PRO A 87 17.45 4.44 25.45
C PRO A 87 17.48 5.59 26.45
N GLU A 88 18.02 5.31 27.64
CA GLU A 88 18.49 6.34 28.58
C GLU A 88 19.71 7.06 27.96
N ASP A 89 19.50 7.76 26.84
CA ASP A 89 20.48 8.71 26.30
C ASP A 89 20.09 10.11 26.80
N ASP A 90 20.58 10.40 28.01
CA ASP A 90 21.45 11.56 28.27
C ASP A 90 21.00 12.89 27.63
N LEU A 91 19.94 13.49 28.20
CA LEU A 91 19.69 14.93 28.08
C LEU A 91 19.45 15.53 29.47
N SER A 92 20.41 15.30 30.37
CA SER A 92 20.62 16.14 31.54
C SER A 92 21.74 17.16 31.27
N GLU A 93 21.62 17.91 30.17
CA GLU A 93 22.42 19.11 30.00
C GLU A 93 21.52 20.34 30.12
N LYS A 94 21.50 20.83 31.36
CA LYS A 94 21.85 22.21 31.67
C LYS A 94 20.91 23.25 31.06
N TYR A 95 19.71 23.35 31.61
CA TYR A 95 19.11 24.67 31.77
C TYR A 95 19.98 25.44 32.76
N GLU A 96 20.80 26.32 32.20
CA GLU A 96 21.44 27.38 32.94
C GLU A 96 20.34 28.21 33.63
N GLU A 97 20.28 28.03 34.94
CA GLU A 97 19.70 28.96 35.90
C GLU A 97 20.22 30.36 35.56
N SER A 98 19.41 31.13 34.84
CA SER A 98 19.64 32.55 34.64
C SER A 98 19.20 33.29 35.90
N GLU A 99 19.94 33.05 36.98
CA GLU A 99 20.04 33.97 38.10
C GLU A 99 21.26 34.88 37.87
N ASP A 100 21.10 35.86 36.99
CA ASP A 100 21.93 37.08 37.00
C ASP A 100 21.20 38.23 36.28
N PHE A 101 20.31 38.90 37.01
CA PHE A 101 20.00 40.31 36.74
C PHE A 101 19.76 41.00 38.08
N GLY A 102 20.83 41.06 38.88
CA GLY A 102 21.00 42.12 39.85
C GLY A 102 21.73 43.28 39.18
N GLU A 103 21.01 44.35 38.87
CA GLU A 103 21.53 45.69 39.16
C GLU A 103 20.37 46.67 39.36
N GLU A 104 20.27 47.09 40.61
CA GLU A 104 19.73 48.35 41.10
C GLU A 104 20.18 49.51 40.20
N LEU A 105 19.32 50.51 39.94
CA LEU A 105 19.70 51.93 39.92
C LEU A 105 18.43 52.81 39.82
N ASP A 106 18.43 53.79 40.72
CA ASP A 106 17.53 54.92 40.93
C ASP A 106 17.08 55.65 39.65
N ASP A 107 15.88 56.26 39.69
CA ASP A 107 15.73 57.73 39.63
C ASP A 107 14.24 58.18 39.60
N GLU A 108 13.95 59.14 40.50
CA GLU A 108 12.96 60.23 40.46
C GLU A 108 11.43 59.98 40.43
N ASP A 109 10.74 60.32 41.54
CA ASP A 109 9.87 61.52 41.67
C ASP A 109 9.68 61.91 43.15
#